data_AF-A0A972L3P9-F1
#
_entry.id   AF-A0A972L3P9-F1
#
_cell.length_a   1.000
_cell.length_b   1.000
_cell.length_c   1.000
_cell.angle_alpha   90.00
_cell.angle_beta   90.00
_cell.angle_gamma   90.00
#
_symmetry.space_group_name_H-M   'P 1'
#
loop_
_entity.id
_entity.type
_entity.pdbx_description
1 polymer ?
#
loop_
_entity_poly.entity_id
_entity_poly.type
_entity_poly.pdbx_seq_one_letter_code
_entity_poly.pdbx_strand_id
1 'polypeptide(L)'
;MITRTILFLSALLSAQLIFSQGCSDAGACSVESLNFDDGETKGHSRLKLNVEQTLGSGEKLIFISQTTAGIQYRILKATLLEMRIPFIYTNGNLGHTSGVGDLILSVNHRLASFGESNWSIIAGGRIKSNNADKSFNNSPLPMAYQTSLGTYDIILGSFYSIPKWDFYAAYQHPFGRNQNSYLVNNATLPDNLRYYESNKLKRGDDLYFRTRRFLELRNHNSFIINALLIYRLQEDEIYKNDLNIQLPGSKGLTFNIGLSYSKKLKNQRKLEYSLAFPIIDKNYRADGLTRNIVLGIRLTNL
;
A
#
# COMPACT_ATOMS: atom_id res chain seq x y z
N MET A 1 -20.77 -10.56 37.63
CA MET A 1 -20.86 -10.88 36.19
C MET A 1 -21.29 -9.68 35.34
N ILE A 2 -22.21 -8.84 35.84
CA ILE A 2 -22.76 -7.66 35.15
C ILE A 2 -21.70 -6.55 34.87
N THR A 3 -20.71 -6.37 35.74
CA THR A 3 -19.65 -5.35 35.58
C THR A 3 -18.64 -5.66 34.47
N ARG A 4 -18.41 -6.94 34.13
CA ARG A 4 -17.54 -7.31 32.99
C ARG A 4 -18.25 -7.09 31.64
N THR A 5 -19.56 -7.28 31.60
CA THR A 5 -20.37 -7.07 30.39
C THR A 5 -20.51 -5.58 30.06
N ILE A 6 -20.64 -4.72 31.07
CA ILE A 6 -20.73 -3.26 30.89
C ILE A 6 -19.40 -2.67 30.39
N LEU A 7 -18.26 -3.16 30.89
CA LEU A 7 -16.93 -2.72 30.42
C LEU A 7 -16.64 -3.15 28.98
N PHE A 8 -17.18 -4.31 28.56
CA PHE A 8 -17.10 -4.77 27.18
C PHE A 8 -18.01 -3.96 26.26
N LEU A 9 -19.21 -3.58 26.72
CA LEU A 9 -20.15 -2.76 25.97
C LEU A 9 -19.68 -1.29 25.86
N SER A 10 -19.02 -0.74 26.89
CA SER A 10 -18.41 0.59 26.84
C SER A 10 -17.17 0.66 25.95
N ALA A 11 -16.41 -0.44 25.84
CA ALA A 11 -15.31 -0.57 24.90
C ALA A 11 -15.79 -0.70 23.44
N LEU A 12 -16.97 -1.32 23.21
CA LEU A 12 -17.59 -1.37 21.89
C LEU A 12 -18.21 -0.03 21.45
N LEU A 13 -18.71 0.79 22.37
CA LEU A 13 -19.30 2.10 22.03
C LEU A 13 -18.27 3.21 21.77
N SER A 14 -17.00 3.02 22.16
CA SER A 14 -15.93 4.01 21.96
C SER A 14 -15.17 3.86 20.63
N ALA A 15 -15.52 2.88 19.79
CA ALA A 15 -14.87 2.63 18.50
C ALA A 15 -15.37 3.51 17.33
N GLN A 16 -16.26 4.48 17.57
CA GLN A 16 -16.96 5.21 16.49
C GLN A 16 -16.21 6.38 15.84
N LEU A 17 -14.90 6.57 16.07
CA LEU A 17 -14.12 7.65 15.43
C LEU A 17 -12.73 7.23 14.93
N ILE A 18 -12.55 5.95 14.60
CA ILE A 18 -11.28 5.49 14.02
C ILE A 18 -11.40 5.54 12.50
N PHE A 19 -11.13 6.71 11.92
CA PHE A 19 -10.73 6.79 10.52
C PHE A 19 -9.36 6.13 10.40
N SER A 20 -9.24 5.28 9.40
CA SER A 20 -8.14 4.36 9.31
C SER A 20 -7.70 4.15 7.82
N GLN A 21 -6.54 3.55 7.62
CA GLN A 21 -5.57 3.42 6.54
C GLN A 21 -4.81 2.08 6.70
N GLY A 22 -5.24 0.99 6.09
CA GLY A 22 -4.49 -0.23 5.89
C GLY A 22 -3.81 -0.14 4.54
N CYS A 23 -2.55 -0.52 4.45
CA CYS A 23 -1.79 -0.25 3.24
C CYS A 23 -2.30 -1.06 2.04
N SER A 24 -3.04 -0.39 1.14
CA SER A 24 -3.38 -0.82 -0.22
C SER A 24 -2.47 -0.14 -1.26
N ASP A 25 -1.49 0.66 -0.82
CA ASP A 25 -0.69 1.48 -1.71
C ASP A 25 0.31 0.63 -2.53
N ALA A 26 0.21 0.80 -3.85
CA ALA A 26 1.13 0.28 -4.87
C ALA A 26 2.48 1.05 -4.90
N GLY A 27 2.99 1.49 -3.75
CA GLY A 27 4.24 2.23 -3.60
C GLY A 27 5.39 1.39 -3.08
N ALA A 28 6.32 2.04 -2.38
CA ALA A 28 7.40 1.37 -1.63
C ALA A 28 6.87 0.22 -0.73
N CYS A 29 5.66 0.35 -0.20
CA CYS A 29 4.97 -0.67 0.60
C CYS A 29 4.70 -1.99 -0.13
N SER A 30 4.54 -1.91 -1.45
CA SER A 30 4.27 -3.03 -2.35
C SER A 30 5.54 -3.60 -2.98
N VAL A 31 6.70 -2.95 -2.82
CA VAL A 31 7.98 -3.53 -3.23
C VAL A 31 8.30 -4.66 -2.26
N GLU A 32 8.15 -5.90 -2.72
CA GLU A 32 8.41 -7.04 -1.85
C GLU A 32 9.92 -7.21 -1.67
N SER A 33 10.37 -7.10 -0.43
CA SER A 33 11.68 -7.62 -0.06
C SER A 33 11.56 -9.12 0.13
N LEU A 34 12.06 -9.86 -0.84
CA LEU A 34 12.18 -11.31 -0.71
C LEU A 34 13.47 -11.70 -0.03
N ASN A 35 13.36 -12.74 0.77
CA ASN A 35 14.49 -13.54 1.23
C ASN A 35 15.20 -14.11 0.01
N PHE A 36 16.44 -13.68 -0.20
CA PHE A 36 17.39 -14.42 -0.99
C PHE A 36 17.65 -15.72 -0.22
N ASP A 37 16.96 -16.81 -0.57
CA ASP A 37 17.38 -18.13 -0.11
C ASP A 37 18.85 -18.31 -0.50
N ASP A 38 19.73 -18.41 0.50
CA ASP A 38 21.17 -18.67 0.33
C ASP A 38 21.48 -20.11 -0.08
N GLY A 39 20.46 -20.90 -0.43
CA GLY A 39 20.64 -22.23 -0.98
C GLY A 39 20.89 -22.20 -2.48
N GLU A 40 22.12 -22.52 -2.89
CA GLU A 40 22.38 -23.29 -4.12
C GLU A 40 21.75 -24.70 -4.02
N THR A 41 20.50 -24.81 -3.58
CA THR A 41 19.73 -26.04 -3.66
C THR A 41 19.25 -26.17 -5.10
N LYS A 42 19.93 -27.07 -5.83
CA LYS A 42 19.52 -27.59 -7.14
C LYS A 42 17.99 -27.77 -7.14
N GLY A 43 17.26 -26.91 -7.87
CA GLY A 43 15.80 -27.04 -8.05
C GLY A 43 14.95 -25.79 -7.83
N HIS A 44 15.49 -24.64 -7.38
CA HIS A 44 14.66 -23.42 -7.30
C HIS A 44 14.50 -22.72 -8.66
N SER A 45 13.25 -22.51 -9.07
CA SER A 45 12.91 -21.73 -10.26
C SER A 45 13.43 -20.29 -10.14
N ARG A 46 14.06 -19.80 -11.20
CA ARG A 46 14.47 -18.39 -11.33
C ARG A 46 13.28 -17.45 -11.43
N LEU A 47 12.11 -17.98 -11.83
CA LEU A 47 10.85 -17.27 -11.99
C LEU A 47 9.91 -17.64 -10.85
N LYS A 48 9.39 -16.63 -10.15
CA LYS A 48 8.30 -16.79 -9.18
C LYS A 48 7.12 -15.94 -9.63
N LEU A 49 5.95 -16.55 -9.62
CA LEU A 49 4.69 -15.90 -9.92
C LEU A 49 3.86 -15.81 -8.63
N ASN A 50 3.20 -14.67 -8.44
CA ASN A 50 2.28 -14.48 -7.33
C ASN A 50 1.01 -13.77 -7.79
N VAL A 51 -0.09 -14.09 -7.11
CA VAL A 51 -1.37 -13.40 -7.28
C VAL A 51 -1.90 -13.06 -5.89
N GLU A 52 -2.38 -11.85 -5.75
CA GLU A 52 -2.92 -11.32 -4.51
C GLU A 52 -4.29 -10.69 -4.77
N GLN A 53 -5.29 -11.03 -3.96
CA GLN A 53 -6.57 -10.36 -3.92
C GLN A 53 -6.68 -9.64 -2.60
N THR A 54 -6.99 -8.34 -2.66
CA THR A 54 -7.30 -7.53 -1.48
C THR A 54 -8.69 -6.95 -1.58
N LEU A 55 -9.35 -6.85 -0.43
CA LEU A 55 -10.62 -6.16 -0.23
C LEU A 55 -10.39 -5.12 0.86
N GLY A 56 -10.84 -3.89 0.63
CA GLY A 56 -10.68 -2.83 1.60
C GLY A 56 -11.87 -1.89 1.63
N SER A 57 -12.01 -1.21 2.76
CA SER A 57 -12.88 -0.05 2.90
C SER A 57 -12.01 1.19 2.84
N GLY A 58 -12.35 2.20 2.04
CA GLY A 58 -11.60 3.43 1.87
C GLY A 58 -12.19 4.66 2.55
N GLU A 59 -11.74 5.84 2.14
CA GLU A 59 -12.34 7.11 2.60
C GLU A 59 -13.86 7.07 2.43
N LYS A 60 -14.62 7.53 3.43
CA LYS A 60 -16.09 7.53 3.40
C LYS A 60 -16.71 6.15 3.11
N LEU A 61 -16.03 5.08 3.52
CA LEU A 61 -16.45 3.69 3.39
C LEU A 61 -16.62 3.21 1.93
N ILE A 62 -15.91 3.80 0.97
CA ILE A 62 -15.85 3.23 -0.38
C ILE A 62 -15.33 1.80 -0.32
N PHE A 63 -15.93 0.91 -1.11
CA PHE A 63 -15.44 -0.45 -1.26
C PHE A 63 -14.37 -0.51 -2.35
N ILE A 64 -13.27 -1.17 -2.06
CA ILE A 64 -12.14 -1.32 -2.98
C ILE A 64 -11.78 -2.80 -3.07
N SER A 65 -11.72 -3.32 -4.29
CA SER A 65 -11.27 -4.67 -4.60
C SER A 65 -10.07 -4.56 -5.54
N GLN A 66 -8.94 -5.14 -5.17
CA GLN A 66 -7.72 -5.08 -5.97
C GLN A 66 -7.12 -6.47 -6.16
N THR A 67 -6.98 -6.89 -7.41
CA THR A 67 -6.24 -8.08 -7.82
C THR A 67 -4.87 -7.65 -8.30
N THR A 68 -3.79 -8.17 -7.72
CA THR A 68 -2.42 -7.85 -8.13
C THR A 68 -1.74 -9.12 -8.65
N ALA A 69 -1.25 -9.06 -9.89
CA ALA A 69 -0.36 -10.07 -10.44
C ALA A 69 1.09 -9.62 -10.26
N GLY A 70 1.94 -10.52 -9.75
CA GLY A 70 3.35 -10.26 -9.50
C GLY A 70 4.24 -11.29 -10.21
N ILE A 71 5.31 -10.79 -10.82
CA ILE A 71 6.35 -11.58 -11.46
C ILE A 71 7.69 -11.20 -10.83
N GLN A 72 8.43 -12.20 -10.40
CA GLN A 72 9.77 -12.04 -9.85
C GLN A 72 10.73 -12.91 -10.64
N TYR A 73 11.83 -12.32 -11.11
CA TYR A 73 12.84 -13.00 -11.90
C TYR A 73 14.24 -12.75 -11.34
N ARG A 74 14.94 -13.82 -10.98
CA ARG A 74 16.33 -13.76 -10.53
C ARG A 74 17.25 -13.65 -11.73
N ILE A 75 17.69 -12.43 -12.03
CA ILE A 75 18.58 -12.14 -13.17
C ILE A 75 20.01 -12.58 -12.84
N LEU A 76 20.50 -12.28 -11.65
CA LEU A 76 21.83 -12.65 -11.15
C LEU A 76 21.72 -13.35 -9.81
N LYS A 77 22.80 -14.00 -9.34
CA LYS A 77 22.81 -14.68 -8.04
C LYS A 77 22.32 -13.78 -6.89
N ALA A 78 22.71 -12.50 -6.91
CA ALA A 78 22.38 -11.50 -5.91
C ALA A 78 21.37 -10.44 -6.40
N THR A 79 20.70 -10.63 -7.55
CA THR A 79 19.83 -9.60 -8.13
C THR A 79 18.50 -10.16 -8.58
N LEU A 80 17.43 -9.58 -8.07
CA LEU A 80 16.05 -9.91 -8.37
C LEU A 80 15.37 -8.71 -9.05
N LEU A 81 14.69 -8.97 -10.15
CA LEU A 81 13.74 -8.05 -10.76
C LEU A 81 12.34 -8.44 -10.31
N GLU A 82 11.51 -7.45 -9.98
CA GLU A 82 10.11 -7.64 -9.64
C GLU A 82 9.23 -6.66 -10.42
N MET A 83 8.12 -7.19 -10.91
CA MET A 83 7.07 -6.44 -11.57
C MET A 83 5.74 -6.77 -10.89
N ARG A 84 4.92 -5.74 -10.59
CA ARG A 84 3.56 -5.90 -10.04
C ARG A 84 2.57 -5.07 -10.81
N ILE A 85 1.45 -5.69 -11.18
CA ILE A 85 0.36 -5.07 -11.95
C ILE A 85 -0.95 -5.26 -11.17
N PRO A 86 -1.53 -4.18 -10.62
CA PRO A 86 -2.82 -4.23 -9.98
C PRO A 86 -3.95 -3.96 -10.99
N PHE A 87 -5.08 -4.63 -10.82
CA PHE A 87 -6.39 -4.25 -11.34
C PHE A 87 -7.28 -3.86 -10.17
N ILE A 88 -7.83 -2.66 -10.21
CA ILE A 88 -8.55 -2.05 -9.08
C ILE A 88 -9.98 -1.78 -9.50
N TYR A 89 -10.92 -2.18 -8.66
CA TYR A 89 -12.33 -1.83 -8.71
C TYR A 89 -12.69 -1.04 -7.46
N THR A 90 -13.35 0.10 -7.62
CA THR A 90 -13.82 0.95 -6.53
C THR A 90 -15.31 1.23 -6.69
N ASN A 91 -16.07 1.17 -5.60
CA ASN A 91 -17.49 1.48 -5.56
C ASN A 91 -17.84 2.29 -4.32
N GLY A 92 -18.66 3.32 -4.46
CA GLY A 92 -19.11 4.13 -3.32
C GLY A 92 -20.20 5.13 -3.70
N ASN A 93 -20.42 6.13 -2.85
CA ASN A 93 -21.52 7.08 -2.99
C ASN A 93 -21.44 7.99 -4.24
N LEU A 94 -20.25 8.23 -4.79
CA LEU A 94 -20.08 9.02 -6.03
C LEU A 94 -20.12 8.18 -7.32
N GLY A 95 -20.28 6.86 -7.22
CA GLY A 95 -20.32 5.95 -8.36
C GLY A 95 -19.31 4.81 -8.23
N HIS A 96 -18.80 4.33 -9.37
CA HIS A 96 -17.83 3.26 -9.42
C HIS A 96 -16.79 3.48 -10.51
N THR A 97 -15.63 2.87 -10.34
CA THR A 97 -14.53 2.86 -11.31
C THR A 97 -13.87 1.50 -11.34
N SER A 98 -13.29 1.15 -12.47
CA SER A 98 -12.42 -0.03 -12.58
C SER A 98 -11.29 0.23 -13.56
N GLY A 99 -10.19 -0.50 -13.42
CA GLY A 99 -9.10 -0.46 -14.39
C GLY A 99 -7.77 -0.90 -13.81
N VAL A 100 -6.80 -0.99 -14.71
CA VAL A 100 -5.40 -1.27 -14.34
C VAL A 100 -4.87 -0.10 -13.52
N GLY A 101 -4.26 -0.41 -12.38
CA GLY A 101 -3.55 0.57 -11.57
C GLY A 101 -2.08 0.67 -11.92
N ASP A 102 -1.34 1.43 -11.13
CA ASP A 102 0.05 1.74 -11.48
C ASP A 102 0.93 0.49 -11.44
N LEU A 103 1.75 0.35 -12.47
CA LEU A 103 2.75 -0.70 -12.60
C LEU A 103 3.92 -0.37 -11.67
N ILE A 104 4.33 -1.34 -10.85
CA ILE A 104 5.56 -1.23 -10.07
C ILE A 104 6.62 -2.10 -10.73
N LEU A 105 7.78 -1.51 -10.99
CA LEU A 105 8.98 -2.22 -11.41
C LEU A 105 10.08 -1.96 -10.39
N SER A 106 10.75 -2.99 -9.92
CA SER A 106 11.85 -2.82 -8.95
C SER A 106 12.96 -3.84 -9.15
N VAL A 107 14.17 -3.42 -8.81
CA VAL A 107 15.37 -4.24 -8.74
C VAL A 107 15.84 -4.25 -7.29
N ASN A 108 16.03 -5.45 -6.75
CA ASN A 108 16.60 -5.68 -5.44
C ASN A 108 17.96 -6.36 -5.61
N HIS A 109 19.02 -5.72 -5.10
CA HIS A 109 20.38 -6.24 -5.17
C HIS A 109 20.92 -6.45 -3.77
N ARG A 110 21.32 -7.68 -3.45
CA ARG A 110 21.95 -8.03 -2.18
C ARG A 110 23.40 -7.58 -2.17
N LEU A 111 23.72 -6.65 -1.27
CA LEU A 111 25.07 -6.12 -1.08
C LEU A 111 25.94 -7.03 -0.21
N ALA A 112 25.36 -7.58 0.86
CA ALA A 112 26.10 -8.40 1.81
C ALA A 112 25.21 -9.49 2.43
N SER A 113 25.84 -10.62 2.75
CA SER A 113 25.26 -11.69 3.58
C SER A 113 26.24 -11.96 4.73
N PHE A 114 25.74 -11.90 5.96
CA PHE A 114 26.51 -12.13 7.18
C PHE A 114 25.82 -13.24 7.99
N GLY A 115 26.18 -14.49 7.70
CA GLY A 115 25.50 -15.66 8.28
C GLY A 115 24.04 -15.72 7.80
N GLU A 116 23.10 -15.61 8.72
CA GLU A 116 21.66 -15.60 8.42
C GLU A 116 21.10 -14.19 8.12
N SER A 117 21.94 -13.16 8.20
CA SER A 117 21.53 -11.77 7.95
C SER A 117 21.83 -11.36 6.52
N ASN A 118 20.91 -10.62 5.90
CA ASN A 118 21.03 -10.17 4.52
C ASN A 118 20.78 -8.66 4.43
N TRP A 119 21.65 -7.95 3.72
CA TRP A 119 21.47 -6.55 3.40
C TRP A 119 21.35 -6.34 1.89
N SER A 120 20.31 -5.64 1.48
CA SER A 120 20.03 -5.31 0.10
C SER A 120 19.69 -3.85 -0.11
N ILE A 121 19.96 -3.37 -1.31
CA ILE A 121 19.46 -2.10 -1.83
C ILE A 121 18.35 -2.35 -2.84
N ILE A 122 17.46 -1.37 -2.95
CA ILE A 122 16.27 -1.42 -3.79
C ILE A 122 16.23 -0.16 -4.61
N ALA A 123 16.04 -0.32 -5.92
CA ALA A 123 15.71 0.76 -6.83
C ALA A 123 14.45 0.35 -7.60
N GLY A 124 13.44 1.20 -7.62
CA GLY A 124 12.19 0.92 -8.31
C GLY A 124 11.53 2.17 -8.86
N GLY A 125 10.49 1.95 -9.64
CA GLY A 125 9.66 3.00 -10.19
C GLY A 125 8.20 2.59 -10.16
N ARG A 126 7.35 3.59 -9.95
CA ARG A 126 5.91 3.50 -10.18
C ARG A 126 5.61 4.13 -11.53
N ILE A 127 5.00 3.38 -12.42
CA ILE A 127 4.67 3.79 -13.78
C ILE A 127 3.16 3.98 -13.84
N LYS A 128 2.72 5.22 -14.08
CA LYS A 128 1.29 5.53 -14.16
C LYS A 128 0.62 4.75 -15.27
N SER A 129 -0.52 4.12 -14.98
CA SER A 129 -1.33 3.43 -15.99
C SER A 129 -2.34 4.34 -16.68
N ASN A 130 -2.71 5.45 -16.04
CA ASN A 130 -3.60 6.47 -16.56
C ASN A 130 -3.32 7.83 -15.89
N ASN A 131 -4.13 8.86 -16.17
CA ASN A 131 -3.89 10.23 -15.70
C ASN A 131 -4.60 10.60 -14.38
N ALA A 132 -5.29 9.64 -13.76
CA ALA A 132 -6.12 9.84 -12.57
C ALA A 132 -7.26 10.86 -12.75
N ASP A 133 -7.87 10.88 -13.94
CA ASP A 133 -8.88 11.83 -14.41
C ASP A 133 -10.27 11.20 -14.61
N LYS A 134 -10.53 10.02 -14.01
CA LYS A 134 -11.81 9.34 -14.15
C LYS A 134 -12.95 10.20 -13.63
N SER A 135 -14.07 10.14 -14.35
CA SER A 135 -15.31 10.81 -14.06
C SER A 135 -16.46 9.81 -14.08
N PHE A 136 -17.55 10.11 -13.36
CA PHE A 136 -18.79 9.34 -13.38
C PHE A 136 -19.93 10.28 -13.72
N ASN A 137 -20.75 9.95 -14.74
CA ASN A 137 -21.80 10.83 -15.26
C ASN A 137 -21.30 12.26 -15.53
N ASN A 138 -20.15 12.39 -16.21
CA ASN A 138 -19.47 13.66 -16.51
C ASN A 138 -19.04 14.50 -15.29
N SER A 139 -19.09 13.94 -14.09
CA SER A 139 -18.59 14.58 -12.88
C SER A 139 -17.23 13.99 -12.50
N PRO A 140 -16.17 14.81 -12.34
CA PRO A 140 -14.88 14.32 -11.88
C PRO A 140 -15.00 13.57 -10.56
N LEU A 141 -14.22 12.50 -10.41
CA LEU A 141 -14.16 11.74 -9.15
C LEU A 141 -12.89 12.08 -8.36
N PRO A 142 -12.95 12.09 -7.01
CA PRO A 142 -11.78 12.31 -6.18
C PRO A 142 -10.78 11.15 -6.33
N MET A 143 -9.54 11.39 -5.90
CA MET A 143 -8.47 10.39 -5.96
C MET A 143 -8.81 9.04 -5.32
N ALA A 144 -9.71 9.02 -4.32
CA ALA A 144 -10.17 7.80 -3.68
C ALA A 144 -10.82 6.79 -4.66
N TYR A 145 -11.32 7.27 -5.81
CA TYR A 145 -11.88 6.44 -6.89
C TYR A 145 -10.92 6.22 -8.06
N GLN A 146 -9.76 6.86 -8.07
CA GLN A 146 -8.82 6.74 -9.17
C GLN A 146 -8.05 5.44 -9.03
N THR A 147 -7.79 4.76 -10.16
CA THR A 147 -7.03 3.50 -10.14
C THR A 147 -5.52 3.74 -10.26
N SER A 148 -5.12 4.97 -10.60
CA SER A 148 -3.73 5.41 -10.76
C SER A 148 -3.50 6.67 -9.92
N LEU A 149 -2.27 6.91 -9.50
CA LEU A 149 -1.86 8.19 -8.92
C LEU A 149 -1.58 9.27 -9.97
N GLY A 150 -1.64 8.93 -11.27
CA GLY A 150 -1.48 9.88 -12.37
C GLY A 150 -0.08 10.46 -12.53
N THR A 151 0.89 9.94 -11.77
CA THR A 151 2.27 10.42 -11.67
C THR A 151 3.25 9.25 -11.78
N TYR A 152 4.44 9.52 -12.29
CA TYR A 152 5.55 8.57 -12.23
C TYR A 152 6.29 8.80 -10.92
N ASP A 153 6.76 7.74 -10.28
CA ASP A 153 7.55 7.86 -9.05
C ASP A 153 8.86 7.09 -9.19
N ILE A 154 9.90 7.58 -8.53
CA ILE A 154 11.11 6.79 -8.24
C ILE A 154 11.06 6.34 -6.77
N ILE A 155 11.52 5.12 -6.51
CA ILE A 155 11.63 4.51 -5.19
C ILE A 155 13.07 4.07 -4.98
N LEU A 156 13.71 4.53 -3.92
CA LEU A 156 15.04 4.11 -3.51
C LEU A 156 14.98 3.62 -2.07
N GLY A 157 15.53 2.45 -1.79
CA GLY A 157 15.41 1.88 -0.46
C GLY A 157 16.53 0.91 -0.09
N SER A 158 16.49 0.52 1.18
CA SER A 158 17.37 -0.46 1.79
C SER A 158 16.50 -1.47 2.53
N PHE A 159 16.91 -2.73 2.44
CA PHE A 159 16.26 -3.85 3.11
C PHE A 159 17.28 -4.62 3.92
N TYR A 160 16.99 -4.84 5.19
CA TYR A 160 17.82 -5.62 6.09
C TYR A 160 16.99 -6.72 6.72
N SER A 161 17.39 -7.97 6.51
CA SER A 161 16.77 -9.16 7.08
C SER A 161 17.72 -9.78 8.08
N ILE A 162 17.21 -10.12 9.26
CA ILE A 162 17.89 -10.89 10.29
C ILE A 162 16.95 -12.00 10.74
N PRO A 163 17.42 -13.02 11.49
CA PRO A 163 16.55 -14.11 11.92
C PRO A 163 15.26 -13.60 12.57
N LYS A 164 14.13 -13.98 11.95
CA LYS A 164 12.75 -13.65 12.35
C LYS A 164 12.38 -12.16 12.28
N TRP A 165 13.20 -11.28 11.72
CA TRP A 165 12.87 -9.87 11.53
C TRP A 165 13.27 -9.35 10.15
N ASP A 166 12.42 -8.47 9.64
CA ASP A 166 12.73 -7.67 8.47
C ASP A 166 12.61 -6.19 8.80
N PHE A 167 13.49 -5.40 8.18
CA PHE A 167 13.48 -3.95 8.21
C PHE A 167 13.61 -3.42 6.80
N TYR A 168 12.77 -2.44 6.47
CA TYR A 168 12.76 -1.78 5.18
C TYR A 168 12.71 -0.28 5.41
N ALA A 169 13.58 0.46 4.74
CA ALA A 169 13.56 1.91 4.71
C ALA A 169 13.61 2.37 3.26
N ALA A 170 12.73 3.27 2.84
CA ALA A 170 12.74 3.79 1.48
C ALA A 170 12.29 5.25 1.40
N TYR A 171 12.70 5.88 0.32
CA TYR A 171 12.29 7.19 -0.13
C TYR A 171 11.57 7.05 -1.46
N GLN A 172 10.43 7.72 -1.61
CA GLN A 172 9.67 7.79 -2.86
C GLN A 172 9.49 9.25 -3.26
N HIS A 173 9.85 9.57 -4.49
CA HIS A 173 9.67 10.89 -5.09
C HIS A 173 8.69 10.80 -6.26
N PRO A 174 7.50 11.41 -6.16
CA PRO A 174 6.57 11.53 -7.27
C PRO A 174 6.93 12.71 -8.19
N PHE A 175 6.91 12.47 -9.49
CA PHE A 175 7.21 13.46 -10.51
C PHE A 175 5.95 14.13 -11.06
N GLY A 176 5.93 15.46 -11.01
CA GLY A 176 4.91 16.29 -11.66
C GLY A 176 3.58 16.34 -10.93
N ARG A 177 2.50 16.42 -11.70
CA ARG A 177 1.10 16.47 -11.24
C ARG A 177 0.29 15.43 -11.95
N ASN A 178 -0.77 14.96 -11.31
CA ASN A 178 -1.80 14.21 -12.01
C ASN A 178 -2.70 15.15 -12.85
N GLN A 179 -3.68 14.58 -13.56
CA GLN A 179 -4.69 15.34 -14.30
C GLN A 179 -6.08 15.22 -13.69
N ASN A 180 -6.17 14.88 -12.40
CA ASN A 180 -7.44 14.86 -11.70
C ASN A 180 -8.07 16.26 -11.73
N SER A 181 -9.40 16.33 -11.78
CA SER A 181 -10.16 17.58 -11.88
C SER A 181 -11.17 17.77 -10.75
N TYR A 182 -11.07 16.98 -9.68
CA TYR A 182 -12.01 17.03 -8.56
C TYR A 182 -11.76 18.26 -7.68
N LEU A 183 -12.72 19.18 -7.72
CA LEU A 183 -12.88 20.30 -6.81
C LEU A 183 -14.25 20.18 -6.15
N VAL A 184 -14.33 20.54 -4.86
CA VAL A 184 -15.62 20.62 -4.20
C VAL A 184 -16.25 21.95 -4.58
N ASN A 185 -17.35 21.90 -5.34
CA ASN A 185 -18.15 23.08 -5.58
C ASN A 185 -18.88 23.45 -4.28
N ASN A 186 -18.69 24.66 -3.78
CA ASN A 186 -19.17 25.06 -2.45
C ASN A 186 -20.72 24.98 -2.35
N ALA A 187 -21.18 24.52 -1.17
CA ALA A 187 -22.48 24.74 -0.52
C ALA A 187 -23.58 23.64 -0.52
N THR A 188 -23.49 22.52 -1.26
CA THR A 188 -24.63 21.56 -1.31
C THR A 188 -24.40 20.20 -0.67
N LEU A 189 -23.15 19.76 -0.47
CA LEU A 189 -22.87 18.46 0.15
C LEU A 189 -22.57 18.60 1.64
N PRO A 190 -23.28 17.89 2.52
CA PRO A 190 -22.92 17.74 3.92
C PRO A 190 -21.45 17.36 4.10
N ASP A 191 -20.77 17.93 5.10
CA ASP A 191 -19.31 17.75 5.28
C ASP A 191 -18.88 16.29 5.45
N ASN A 192 -19.76 15.44 6.00
CA ASN A 192 -19.51 14.00 6.11
C ASN A 192 -19.42 13.28 4.76
N LEU A 193 -19.97 13.85 3.68
CA LEU A 193 -19.94 13.30 2.32
C LEU A 193 -18.88 13.94 1.41
N ARG A 194 -18.15 14.96 1.90
CA ARG A 194 -17.11 15.64 1.14
C ARG A 194 -15.83 14.82 1.13
N TYR A 195 -15.31 14.55 -0.06
CA TYR A 195 -13.97 14.01 -0.27
C TYR A 195 -12.96 15.14 -0.37
N TYR A 196 -11.69 14.82 -0.19
CA TYR A 196 -10.59 15.76 -0.38
C TYR A 196 -10.46 16.24 -1.83
N GLU A 197 -10.21 17.54 -2.01
CA GLU A 197 -9.95 18.13 -3.33
C GLU A 197 -8.63 17.62 -3.88
N SER A 198 -8.57 17.37 -5.18
CA SER A 198 -7.40 16.72 -5.80
C SER A 198 -7.10 17.22 -7.21
N ASN A 199 -7.65 18.36 -7.62
CA ASN A 199 -7.39 18.96 -8.92
C ASN A 199 -5.89 19.21 -9.17
N LYS A 200 -5.34 18.61 -10.23
CA LYS A 200 -3.91 18.64 -10.59
C LYS A 200 -2.99 18.45 -9.38
N LEU A 201 -3.30 17.42 -8.58
CA LEU A 201 -2.58 17.12 -7.35
C LEU A 201 -1.09 16.90 -7.63
N LYS A 202 -0.26 17.68 -6.94
CA LYS A 202 1.17 17.48 -6.77
C LYS A 202 1.38 16.87 -5.39
N ARG A 203 1.87 15.64 -5.35
CA ARG A 203 2.16 14.95 -4.08
C ARG A 203 3.53 15.37 -3.56
N GLY A 204 3.66 15.42 -2.24
CA GLY A 204 4.97 15.48 -1.59
C GLY A 204 5.70 14.12 -1.60
N ASP A 205 6.95 14.14 -1.17
CA ASP A 205 7.80 12.96 -1.06
C ASP A 205 7.45 12.17 0.20
N ASP A 206 7.61 10.85 0.11
CA ASP A 206 7.30 9.94 1.20
C ASP A 206 8.56 9.19 1.66
N LEU A 207 8.77 9.16 2.98
CA LEU A 207 9.69 8.24 3.64
C LEU A 207 8.92 7.07 4.22
N TYR A 208 9.41 5.86 3.97
CA TYR A 208 8.81 4.61 4.41
C TYR A 208 9.75 3.94 5.39
N PHE A 209 9.20 3.45 6.50
CA PHE A 209 9.87 2.50 7.36
C PHE A 209 8.92 1.36 7.68
N ARG A 210 9.31 0.13 7.36
CA ARG A 210 8.51 -1.07 7.63
C ARG A 210 9.34 -2.06 8.43
N THR A 211 8.71 -2.66 9.43
CA THR A 211 9.24 -3.84 10.11
C THR A 211 8.27 -5.00 10.04
N ARG A 212 8.81 -6.22 9.94
CA ARG A 212 8.04 -7.46 10.03
C ARG A 212 8.68 -8.37 11.06
N ARG A 213 7.86 -8.97 11.92
CA ARG A 213 8.25 -10.01 12.87
C ARG A 213 7.62 -11.32 12.46
N PHE A 214 8.44 -12.34 12.28
CA PHE A 214 8.00 -13.70 11.98
C PHE A 214 7.93 -14.53 13.26
N LEU A 215 6.74 -15.07 13.53
CA LEU A 215 6.47 -16.02 14.59
C LEU A 215 6.24 -17.38 13.95
N GLU A 216 7.28 -18.21 13.96
CA GLU A 216 7.23 -19.54 13.38
C GLU A 216 6.33 -20.46 14.22
N LEU A 217 5.49 -21.22 13.53
CA LEU A 217 4.57 -22.18 14.10
C LEU A 217 4.97 -23.59 13.67
N ARG A 218 4.33 -24.59 14.28
CA ARG A 218 4.44 -25.99 13.82
C ARG A 218 4.06 -26.10 12.33
N ASN A 219 4.61 -27.11 11.67
CA ASN A 219 4.40 -27.39 10.25
C ASN A 219 4.88 -26.28 9.29
N HIS A 220 5.88 -25.48 9.70
CA HIS A 220 6.47 -24.39 8.91
C HIS A 220 5.48 -23.28 8.52
N ASN A 221 4.38 -23.15 9.26
CA ASN A 221 3.48 -22.01 9.16
C ASN A 221 4.06 -20.82 9.95
N SER A 222 3.56 -19.63 9.72
CA SER A 222 3.99 -18.45 10.49
C SER A 222 2.88 -17.43 10.66
N PHE A 223 2.87 -16.76 11.81
CA PHE A 223 2.26 -15.45 11.93
C PHE A 223 3.30 -14.38 11.60
N ILE A 224 2.89 -13.34 10.89
CA ILE A 224 3.74 -12.22 10.51
C ILE A 224 3.07 -10.96 11.04
N ILE A 225 3.69 -10.35 12.04
CA ILE A 225 3.25 -9.04 12.55
C ILE A 225 3.99 -7.99 11.74
N ASN A 226 3.26 -7.04 11.17
CA ASN A 226 3.85 -5.97 10.37
C ASN A 226 3.47 -4.59 10.91
N ALA A 227 4.43 -3.68 10.87
CA ALA A 227 4.28 -2.29 11.22
C ALA A 227 4.89 -1.47 10.08
N LEU A 228 4.16 -0.46 9.60
CA LEU A 228 4.56 0.36 8.46
C LEU A 228 4.27 1.83 8.76
N LEU A 229 5.33 2.62 8.76
CA LEU A 229 5.33 4.05 8.93
C LEU A 229 5.57 4.70 7.58
N ILE A 230 4.76 5.71 7.25
CA ILE A 230 4.90 6.53 6.05
C ILE A 230 4.92 7.97 6.51
N TYR A 231 5.99 8.71 6.25
CA TYR A 231 6.10 10.12 6.58
C TYR A 231 6.18 10.96 5.32
N ARG A 232 5.13 11.76 5.07
CA ARG A 232 5.09 12.74 3.99
C ARG A 232 5.94 13.96 4.39
N LEU A 233 6.96 14.29 3.62
CA LEU A 233 7.98 15.30 3.97
C LEU A 233 7.49 16.75 3.78
N GLN A 234 6.68 16.98 2.75
CA GLN A 234 6.10 18.27 2.39
C GLN A 234 4.61 18.16 2.11
N GLU A 235 3.90 19.27 2.26
CA GLU A 235 2.47 19.31 1.94
C GLU A 235 2.23 19.04 0.45
N ASP A 236 1.10 18.38 0.18
CA ASP A 236 0.56 18.26 -1.15
C ASP A 236 0.03 19.61 -1.63
N GLU A 237 -0.10 19.76 -2.94
CA GLU A 237 -0.53 21.00 -3.56
C GLU A 237 -1.54 20.71 -4.68
N ILE A 238 -2.62 21.49 -4.74
CA ILE A 238 -3.62 21.42 -5.82
C ILE A 238 -3.64 22.72 -6.61
N TYR A 239 -4.24 22.69 -7.80
CA TYR A 239 -4.52 23.88 -8.57
C TYR A 239 -5.98 24.31 -8.38
N LYS A 240 -6.22 25.55 -7.95
CA LYS A 240 -7.58 26.08 -7.73
C LYS A 240 -7.58 27.60 -7.86
N ASN A 241 -8.57 28.15 -8.57
CA ASN A 241 -8.70 29.59 -8.83
C ASN A 241 -7.42 30.21 -9.42
N ASP A 242 -6.83 29.52 -10.40
CA ASP A 242 -5.57 29.87 -11.05
C ASP A 242 -4.33 29.99 -10.15
N LEU A 243 -4.41 29.42 -8.95
CA LEU A 243 -3.34 29.40 -7.98
C LEU A 243 -3.00 27.98 -7.56
N ASN A 244 -1.73 27.80 -7.22
CA ASN A 244 -1.24 26.63 -6.53
C ASN A 244 -1.52 26.79 -5.03
N ILE A 245 -2.33 25.89 -4.48
CA ILE A 245 -2.77 25.93 -3.08
C ILE A 245 -2.17 24.72 -2.36
N GLN A 246 -1.37 25.00 -1.34
CA GLN A 246 -0.89 23.96 -0.43
C GLN A 246 -2.06 23.39 0.37
N LEU A 247 -1.97 22.12 0.74
CA LEU A 247 -2.97 21.42 1.53
C LEU A 247 -2.47 21.20 2.95
N PRO A 248 -2.66 22.17 3.88
CA PRO A 248 -2.30 22.00 5.28
C PRO A 248 -2.85 20.70 5.87
N GLY A 249 -1.99 19.97 6.58
CA GLY A 249 -2.32 18.68 7.17
C GLY A 249 -2.16 17.47 6.25
N SER A 250 -1.70 17.67 5.00
CA SER A 250 -1.29 16.58 4.10
C SER A 250 0.14 16.09 4.34
N LYS A 251 0.97 16.88 5.03
CA LYS A 251 2.27 16.48 5.59
C LYS A 251 2.07 15.72 6.90
N GLY A 252 2.91 14.72 7.17
CA GLY A 252 2.95 14.05 8.46
C GLY A 252 3.04 12.53 8.38
N LEU A 253 2.88 11.89 9.54
CA LEU A 253 3.00 10.46 9.73
C LEU A 253 1.66 9.75 9.50
N THR A 254 1.72 8.65 8.75
CA THR A 254 0.72 7.58 8.77
C THR A 254 1.37 6.34 9.36
N PHE A 255 0.70 5.66 10.30
CA PHE A 255 1.20 4.43 10.92
C PHE A 255 0.20 3.30 10.77
N ASN A 256 0.60 2.26 10.04
CA ASN A 256 -0.15 1.05 9.72
C ASN A 256 0.35 -0.12 10.58
N ILE A 257 -0.57 -0.95 11.05
CA ILE A 257 -0.26 -2.27 11.58
C ILE A 257 -0.99 -3.35 10.78
N GLY A 258 -0.44 -4.55 10.83
CA GLY A 258 -1.13 -5.69 10.25
C GLY A 258 -0.65 -7.01 10.82
N LEU A 259 -1.46 -8.02 10.54
CA LEU A 259 -1.22 -9.40 10.89
C LEU A 259 -1.44 -10.25 9.64
N SER A 260 -0.48 -11.10 9.34
CA SER A 260 -0.65 -12.12 8.31
C SER A 260 -0.46 -13.52 8.88
N TYR A 261 -1.25 -14.47 8.38
CA TYR A 261 -1.04 -15.89 8.59
C TYR A 261 -0.55 -16.51 7.28
N SER A 262 0.59 -17.19 7.35
CA SER A 262 1.26 -17.81 6.21
C SER A 262 1.26 -19.33 6.38
N LYS A 263 0.71 -20.03 5.40
CA LYS A 263 0.69 -21.49 5.31
C LYS A 263 1.54 -21.97 4.13
N LYS A 264 2.50 -22.86 4.39
CA LYS A 264 3.23 -23.57 3.33
C LYS A 264 2.33 -24.67 2.75
N LEU A 265 2.28 -24.75 1.43
CA LEU A 265 1.56 -25.77 0.67
C LEU A 265 2.57 -26.73 0.00
N LYS A 266 2.07 -27.77 -0.68
CA LYS A 266 2.91 -28.64 -1.51
C LYS A 266 3.58 -27.84 -2.63
N ASN A 267 4.69 -28.34 -3.17
CA ASN A 267 5.45 -27.75 -4.28
C ASN A 267 5.97 -26.34 -3.99
N GLN A 268 6.38 -26.05 -2.76
CA GLN A 268 6.93 -24.76 -2.34
C GLN A 268 5.94 -23.57 -2.49
N ARG A 269 4.66 -23.83 -2.76
CA ARG A 269 3.61 -22.81 -2.79
C ARG A 269 3.35 -22.27 -1.39
N LYS A 270 2.97 -21.00 -1.31
CA LYS A 270 2.64 -20.33 -0.04
C LYS A 270 1.30 -19.64 -0.19
N LEU A 271 0.41 -19.87 0.77
CA LEU A 271 -0.86 -19.15 0.90
C LEU A 271 -0.79 -18.24 2.12
N GLU A 272 -1.07 -16.97 1.93
CA GLU A 272 -1.01 -15.96 2.97
C GLU A 272 -2.36 -15.24 3.07
N TYR A 273 -2.84 -15.09 4.29
CA TYR A 273 -4.01 -14.28 4.63
C TYR A 273 -3.52 -13.07 5.41
N SER A 274 -4.00 -11.88 5.10
CA SER A 274 -3.57 -10.65 5.77
C SER A 274 -4.76 -9.80 6.22
N LEU A 275 -4.55 -9.09 7.33
CA LEU A 275 -5.42 -8.04 7.85
C LEU A 275 -4.52 -6.84 8.18
N ALA A 276 -4.88 -5.65 7.70
CA ALA A 276 -4.15 -4.42 8.01
C ALA A 276 -5.10 -3.22 8.20
N PHE A 277 -4.68 -2.30 9.05
CA PHE A 277 -5.36 -1.05 9.40
C PHE A 277 -4.33 -0.14 10.10
N PRO A 278 -4.51 1.18 10.19
CA PRO A 278 -3.62 2.08 10.89
C PRO A 278 -4.05 2.31 12.31
N ILE A 279 -3.18 3.07 12.92
CA ILE A 279 -3.37 3.65 14.23
C ILE A 279 -3.26 5.17 14.14
N ILE A 280 -2.54 5.71 13.16
CA ILE A 280 -2.29 7.15 13.00
C ILE A 280 -2.45 7.53 11.53
N ASP A 281 -3.13 8.64 11.28
CA ASP A 281 -3.39 9.20 9.96
C ASP A 281 -3.09 10.69 9.89
N LYS A 282 -2.77 11.16 8.68
CA LYS A 282 -2.69 12.58 8.33
C LYS A 282 -4.09 13.20 8.28
N ASN A 283 -4.18 14.51 8.56
CA ASN A 283 -5.46 15.24 8.59
C ASN A 283 -6.07 15.43 7.19
N TYR A 284 -5.24 15.61 6.17
CA TYR A 284 -5.67 15.80 4.78
C TYR A 284 -5.04 14.73 3.88
N ARG A 285 -5.85 14.03 3.07
CA ARG A 285 -5.41 12.83 2.32
C ARG A 285 -5.92 12.86 0.89
N ALA A 286 -5.44 13.87 0.15
CA ALA A 286 -5.83 14.12 -1.24
C ALA A 286 -5.41 13.01 -2.22
N ASP A 287 -4.45 12.16 -1.85
CA ASP A 287 -3.91 11.11 -2.71
C ASP A 287 -4.84 9.90 -2.88
N GLY A 288 -5.95 9.81 -2.14
CA GLY A 288 -6.93 8.74 -2.29
C GLY A 288 -6.44 7.36 -1.84
N LEU A 289 -5.28 7.31 -1.18
CA LEU A 289 -4.71 6.07 -0.68
C LEU A 289 -5.41 5.56 0.59
N THR A 290 -6.55 6.20 0.96
CA THR A 290 -7.26 5.92 2.21
C THR A 290 -7.92 4.56 2.34
N ARG A 291 -7.62 3.80 3.41
CA ARG A 291 -8.19 2.46 3.67
C ARG A 291 -8.56 2.17 5.14
N ASN A 292 -9.79 2.25 5.60
CA ASN A 292 -10.15 1.89 6.99
C ASN A 292 -9.88 0.43 7.41
N ILE A 293 -9.72 -0.48 6.46
CA ILE A 293 -9.34 -1.87 6.71
C ILE A 293 -8.93 -2.48 5.38
N VAL A 294 -7.98 -3.41 5.41
CA VAL A 294 -7.59 -4.22 4.25
C VAL A 294 -7.53 -5.68 4.68
N LEU A 295 -8.22 -6.53 3.93
CA LEU A 295 -8.14 -7.98 4.00
C LEU A 295 -7.46 -8.48 2.72
N GLY A 296 -6.51 -9.38 2.84
CA GLY A 296 -5.77 -9.91 1.69
C GLY A 296 -5.67 -11.42 1.70
N ILE A 297 -5.64 -11.99 0.50
CA ILE A 297 -5.28 -13.39 0.23
C ILE A 297 -4.23 -13.38 -0.87
N ARG A 298 -3.10 -14.02 -0.62
CA ARG A 298 -1.98 -14.07 -1.55
C ARG A 298 -1.46 -15.48 -1.75
N LEU A 299 -1.27 -15.87 -3.00
CA LEU A 299 -0.67 -17.13 -3.40
C LEU A 299 0.66 -16.85 -4.10
N THR A 300 1.72 -17.52 -3.64
CA THR A 300 3.09 -17.33 -4.13
C THR A 300 3.68 -18.64 -4.63
N ASN A 301 4.58 -18.55 -5.62
CA ASN A 301 5.22 -19.66 -6.32
C ASN A 301 4.23 -20.52 -7.12
N LEU A 302 3.39 -19.87 -7.94
CA LEU A 302 2.42 -20.52 -8.82
C LEU A 302 3.08 -21.46 -9.85
#